data_AF-A0A094E521-F1
#
_entry.id   AF-A0A094E521-F1
#
_cell.length_a   1.000
_cell.length_b   1.000
_cell.length_c   1.000
_cell.angle_alpha   90.00
_cell.angle_beta   90.00
_cell.angle_gamma   90.00
#
_symmetry.space_group_name_H-M   'P 1'
#
loop_
_entity.id
_entity.type
_entity.pdbx_description
1 polymer ?
#
loop_
_entity_poly.entity_id
_entity_poly.type
_entity_poly.pdbx_seq_one_letter_code
_entity_poly.pdbx_strand_id
1 'polypeptide(L)'
;MADFAGIAKQFTDFYYNQFDADRSQLAPLYRDNSMLTFESAAVAGAGPIVEKLTSLPFAKVKHQVSTLDAQPVEGGGIIILVTGALLVDEEQRPMNYSQCFQLLPDGAGSYFIFNDIFKLVFVSQKSGFNPKYIAPELVIFYQEPKQYHRYPIAFKEISNDDDRRGIRHEEFQYIRAMVRDSLLDTLQAGLVRPEKLNKQTCFRRASSQQARDRISIRLAFPYFPEGRRLDMANGLVILFSALCLVSSFIIIFIEIPLLLRVCPTSSTFDEFMRRFSTNYMRALIYFVMAAIQWISIAVGVTSLIAAAVLLTITAALYAAAGLKGQAFTGSKTLGGQGVAQMIV
;
A
#
# COMPACT_ATOMS: atom_id res chain seq x y z
N MET A 1 -5.33 -23.92 31.06
CA MET A 1 -5.08 -22.57 30.50
C MET A 1 -6.29 -21.72 30.83
N ALA A 2 -6.12 -20.52 31.38
CA ALA A 2 -7.24 -19.61 31.57
C ALA A 2 -7.87 -19.28 30.20
N ASP A 3 -9.19 -19.10 30.15
CA ASP A 3 -9.92 -18.71 28.94
C ASP A 3 -9.64 -17.24 28.60
N PHE A 4 -8.46 -16.98 28.05
CA PHE A 4 -8.01 -15.63 27.71
C PHE A 4 -8.90 -14.97 26.64
N ALA A 5 -9.48 -15.76 25.74
CA ALA A 5 -10.36 -15.26 24.68
C ALA A 5 -11.70 -14.78 25.27
N GLY A 6 -12.29 -15.55 26.18
CA GLY A 6 -13.48 -15.15 26.93
C GLY A 6 -13.25 -13.87 27.75
N ILE A 7 -12.12 -13.79 28.47
CA ILE A 7 -11.73 -12.62 29.26
C ILE A 7 -11.53 -11.39 28.36
N ALA A 8 -10.82 -11.54 27.23
CA ALA A 8 -10.59 -10.46 26.29
C ALA A 8 -11.91 -9.89 25.74
N LYS A 9 -12.84 -10.75 25.33
CA LYS A 9 -14.15 -10.32 24.84
C LYS A 9 -14.93 -9.57 25.92
N GLN A 10 -15.00 -10.11 27.15
CA GLN A 10 -15.69 -9.45 28.26
C GLN A 10 -15.07 -8.09 28.60
N PHE A 11 -13.74 -8.02 28.64
CA PHE A 11 -13.02 -6.77 28.86
C PHE A 11 -13.32 -5.74 27.77
N THR A 12 -13.24 -6.11 26.49
CA THR A 12 -13.52 -5.21 25.37
C THR A 12 -14.96 -4.69 25.41
N ASP A 13 -15.93 -5.59 25.62
CA ASP A 13 -17.35 -5.22 25.75
C ASP A 13 -17.55 -4.24 26.92
N PHE A 14 -16.94 -4.49 28.07
CA PHE A 14 -16.99 -3.59 29.23
C PHE A 14 -16.33 -2.23 28.96
N TYR A 15 -15.09 -2.24 28.46
CA TYR A 15 -14.28 -1.04 28.25
C TYR A 15 -14.99 -0.05 27.32
N TYR A 16 -15.43 -0.49 26.14
CA TYR A 16 -16.07 0.41 25.18
C TYR A 16 -17.47 0.85 25.61
N ASN A 17 -18.25 -0.01 26.27
CA ASN A 17 -19.53 0.42 26.82
C ASN A 17 -19.35 1.49 27.92
N GLN A 18 -18.34 1.33 28.77
CA GLN A 18 -18.02 2.33 29.79
C GLN A 18 -17.45 3.61 29.16
N PHE A 19 -16.59 3.51 28.15
CA PHE A 19 -16.04 4.66 27.43
C PHE A 19 -17.11 5.49 26.74
N ASP A 20 -18.09 4.82 26.11
CA ASP A 20 -19.24 5.45 25.44
C ASP A 20 -20.19 6.14 26.43
N ALA A 21 -20.34 5.59 27.64
CA ALA A 21 -21.26 6.10 28.66
C ALA A 21 -20.64 7.18 29.54
N ASP A 22 -19.50 6.89 30.18
CA ASP A 22 -18.78 7.81 31.08
C ASP A 22 -17.30 7.40 31.22
N ARG A 23 -16.42 8.20 30.62
CA ARG A 23 -14.96 7.98 30.60
C ARG A 23 -14.32 8.15 31.98
N SER A 24 -14.95 8.89 32.90
CA SER A 24 -14.41 9.10 34.25
C SER A 24 -14.37 7.80 35.06
N GLN A 25 -15.24 6.84 34.73
CA GLN A 25 -15.33 5.54 35.38
C GLN A 25 -14.32 4.51 34.87
N LEU A 26 -13.44 4.88 33.94
CA LEU A 26 -12.37 3.99 33.46
C LEU A 26 -11.18 3.94 34.42
N ALA A 27 -11.10 4.84 35.40
CA ALA A 27 -10.00 4.91 36.38
C ALA A 27 -9.64 3.57 37.04
N PRO A 28 -10.62 2.73 37.49
CA PRO A 28 -10.32 1.46 38.15
C PRO A 28 -9.65 0.41 37.25
N LEU A 29 -9.67 0.60 35.92
CA LEU A 29 -9.01 -0.31 34.98
C LEU A 29 -7.51 -0.06 34.86
N TYR A 30 -7.02 1.10 35.32
CA TYR A 30 -5.62 1.49 35.27
C TYR A 30 -4.98 1.44 36.66
N ARG A 31 -3.65 1.46 36.69
CA ARG A 31 -2.78 1.50 37.88
C ARG A 31 -1.72 2.57 37.69
N ASP A 32 -0.94 2.84 38.73
CA ASP A 32 0.11 3.86 38.68
C ASP A 32 1.23 3.53 37.69
N ASN A 33 1.42 2.23 37.38
CA ASN A 33 2.37 1.75 36.38
C ASN A 33 1.77 1.55 34.98
N SER A 34 0.50 1.93 34.76
CA SER A 34 -0.13 1.85 33.45
C SER A 34 0.38 2.95 32.52
N MET A 35 0.34 2.69 31.20
CA MET A 35 0.67 3.68 30.18
C MET A 35 -0.37 3.69 29.06
N LEU A 36 -0.83 4.89 28.68
CA LEU A 36 -1.65 5.16 27.51
C LEU A 36 -0.82 5.89 26.46
N THR A 37 -0.90 5.45 25.20
CA THR A 37 -0.46 6.23 24.04
C THR A 37 -1.68 6.55 23.17
N PHE A 38 -2.07 7.82 23.13
CA PHE A 38 -3.21 8.28 22.33
C PHE A 38 -2.72 9.16 21.18
N GLU A 39 -2.95 8.76 19.94
CA GLU A 39 -2.55 9.53 18.74
C GLU A 39 -1.06 9.89 18.67
N SER A 40 -0.19 9.11 19.33
CA SER A 40 1.26 9.33 19.51
C SER A 40 1.69 10.12 20.76
N ALA A 41 0.76 10.59 21.59
CA ALA A 41 1.07 11.20 22.88
C ALA A 41 0.98 10.16 24.00
N ALA A 42 2.10 9.92 24.70
CA ALA A 42 2.18 8.98 25.81
C ALA A 42 1.89 9.67 27.16
N VAL A 43 1.15 8.98 28.03
CA VAL A 43 0.78 9.41 29.38
C VAL A 43 0.88 8.19 30.31
N ALA A 44 1.45 8.37 31.49
CA ALA A 44 1.63 7.30 32.48
C ALA A 44 0.82 7.58 33.76
N GLY A 45 0.34 6.51 34.39
CA GLY A 45 -0.40 6.53 35.64
C GLY A 45 -1.91 6.72 35.47
N ALA A 46 -2.70 6.09 36.34
CA ALA A 46 -4.16 6.04 36.24
C ALA A 46 -4.83 7.44 36.22
N GLY A 47 -4.42 8.35 37.09
CA GLY A 47 -4.97 9.72 37.15
C GLY A 47 -4.79 10.49 35.84
N PRO A 48 -3.54 10.69 35.37
CA PRO A 48 -3.26 11.36 34.10
C PRO A 48 -3.92 10.69 32.88
N ILE A 49 -4.03 9.36 32.87
CA ILE A 49 -4.73 8.63 31.80
C ILE A 49 -6.20 9.03 31.74
N VAL A 50 -6.91 9.00 32.87
CA VAL A 50 -8.34 9.34 32.93
C VAL A 50 -8.59 10.81 32.63
N GLU A 51 -7.70 11.69 33.09
CA GLU A 51 -7.71 13.11 32.72
C GLU A 51 -7.60 13.28 31.19
N LYS A 52 -6.66 12.58 30.54
CA LYS A 52 -6.49 12.59 29.08
C LYS A 52 -7.71 12.07 28.33
N LEU A 53 -8.34 10.99 28.81
CA LEU A 53 -9.55 10.43 28.19
C LEU A 53 -10.77 11.35 28.35
N THR A 54 -10.87 12.05 29.48
CA THR A 54 -11.96 12.99 29.78
C THR A 54 -11.76 14.32 29.04
N SER A 55 -10.52 14.73 28.77
CA SER A 55 -10.19 15.97 28.06
C SER A 55 -10.39 15.90 26.54
N LEU A 56 -10.80 14.75 25.99
CA LEU A 56 -10.99 14.60 24.56
C LEU A 56 -12.14 15.51 24.08
N PRO A 57 -12.01 16.19 22.93
CA PRO A 57 -12.91 17.27 22.52
C PRO A 57 -14.20 16.74 21.87
N PHE A 58 -14.89 15.81 22.55
CA PHE A 58 -16.19 15.28 22.11
C PHE A 58 -17.04 14.84 23.30
N ALA A 59 -18.34 15.09 23.19
CA ALA A 59 -19.30 14.78 24.25
C ALA A 59 -19.74 13.32 24.16
N LYS A 60 -20.22 12.90 22.99
CA LYS A 60 -20.70 11.54 22.74
C LYS A 60 -19.75 10.81 21.81
N VAL A 61 -19.58 9.52 22.06
CA VAL A 61 -18.89 8.61 21.15
C VAL A 61 -19.61 7.28 21.16
N LYS A 62 -19.63 6.61 20.02
CA LYS A 62 -20.10 5.23 19.91
C LYS A 62 -19.03 4.39 19.25
N HIS A 63 -18.48 3.43 19.98
CA HIS A 63 -17.56 2.45 19.42
C HIS A 63 -18.31 1.27 18.80
N GLN A 64 -17.85 0.85 17.62
CA GLN A 64 -18.27 -0.36 16.93
C GLN A 64 -17.02 -1.22 16.70
N VAL A 65 -16.91 -2.30 17.46
CA VAL A 65 -15.84 -3.28 17.30
C VAL A 65 -16.10 -4.10 16.04
N SER A 66 -15.09 -4.22 15.16
CA SER A 66 -15.14 -5.04 13.95
C SER A 66 -14.38 -6.35 14.11
N THR A 67 -13.14 -6.28 14.62
CA THR A 67 -12.35 -7.47 14.96
C THR A 67 -11.74 -7.35 16.35
N LEU A 68 -11.57 -8.51 16.98
CA LEU A 68 -10.87 -8.67 18.25
C LEU A 68 -10.00 -9.91 18.14
N ASP A 69 -8.71 -9.72 18.34
CA ASP A 69 -7.72 -10.79 18.36
C ASP A 69 -6.98 -10.75 19.71
N ALA A 70 -6.85 -11.89 20.38
CA ALA A 70 -6.23 -11.97 21.69
C ALA A 70 -5.17 -13.08 21.76
N GLN A 71 -4.11 -12.84 22.52
CA GLN A 71 -3.07 -13.84 22.79
C GLN A 71 -2.68 -13.81 24.28
N PRO A 72 -2.35 -14.97 24.88
CA PRO A 72 -1.78 -15.01 26.21
C PRO A 72 -0.33 -14.50 26.20
N VAL A 73 0.08 -13.83 27.27
CA VAL A 73 1.45 -13.35 27.52
C VAL A 73 2.03 -14.09 28.72
N GLU A 74 3.36 -14.15 28.82
CA GLU A 74 4.04 -14.67 29.99
C GLU A 74 3.58 -13.97 31.29
N GLY A 75 3.55 -14.69 32.41
CA GLY A 75 3.06 -14.17 33.68
C GLY A 75 1.53 -14.10 33.80
N GLY A 76 0.79 -14.71 32.87
CA GLY A 76 -0.68 -14.76 32.91
C GLY A 76 -1.36 -13.49 32.37
N GLY A 77 -0.61 -12.64 31.65
CA GLY A 77 -1.18 -11.49 30.95
C GLY A 77 -1.90 -11.86 29.66
N ILE A 78 -2.60 -10.89 29.07
CA ILE A 78 -3.32 -11.03 27.81
C ILE A 78 -3.03 -9.79 26.96
N ILE A 79 -2.62 -9.97 25.70
CA ILE A 79 -2.57 -8.89 24.71
C ILE A 79 -3.79 -8.98 23.81
N ILE A 80 -4.43 -7.84 23.55
CA ILE A 80 -5.68 -7.73 22.80
C ILE A 80 -5.49 -6.65 21.74
N LEU A 81 -5.73 -7.00 20.47
CA LEU A 81 -5.80 -6.06 19.37
C LEU A 81 -7.26 -5.92 18.95
N VAL A 82 -7.75 -4.69 18.97
CA VAL A 82 -9.09 -4.32 18.53
C VAL A 82 -8.98 -3.46 17.29
N THR A 83 -9.78 -3.78 16.28
CA THR A 83 -10.04 -2.87 15.16
C THR A 83 -11.53 -2.58 15.07
N GLY A 84 -11.88 -1.36 14.67
CA GLY A 84 -13.26 -0.96 14.59
C GLY A 84 -13.47 0.41 13.99
N ALA A 85 -14.69 0.91 14.18
CA ALA A 85 -15.08 2.26 13.83
C ALA A 85 -15.65 2.97 15.05
N LEU A 86 -15.48 4.28 15.13
CA LEU A 86 -16.11 5.13 16.13
C LEU A 86 -16.88 6.25 15.44
N LEU A 87 -18.05 6.57 15.98
CA LEU A 87 -18.83 7.74 15.61
C LEU A 87 -18.73 8.74 16.75
N VAL A 88 -18.44 10.00 16.42
CA VAL A 88 -18.28 11.07 17.39
C VAL A 88 -19.45 12.03 17.26
N ASP A 89 -20.06 12.39 18.40
CA ASP A 89 -21.20 13.27 18.50
C ASP A 89 -22.36 12.88 17.55
N GLU A 90 -22.81 13.79 16.68
CA GLU A 90 -23.82 13.54 15.64
C GLU A 90 -23.19 13.43 14.25
N GLU A 91 -21.87 13.23 14.16
CA GLU A 91 -21.18 13.11 12.88
C GLU A 91 -21.58 11.80 12.17
N GLN A 92 -22.02 11.92 10.92
CA GLN A 92 -22.43 10.76 10.11
C GLN A 92 -21.25 9.93 9.59
N ARG A 93 -20.01 10.41 9.75
CA ARG A 93 -18.82 9.76 9.21
C ARG A 93 -18.13 8.94 10.30
N PRO A 94 -18.22 7.60 10.27
CA PRO A 94 -17.44 6.76 11.15
C PRO A 94 -15.95 6.91 10.84
N MET A 95 -15.14 6.99 11.89
CA MET A 95 -13.69 6.98 11.81
C MET A 95 -13.18 5.61 12.22
N ASN A 96 -12.32 5.00 11.40
CA ASN A 96 -11.71 3.72 11.75
C ASN A 96 -10.65 3.93 12.83
N TYR A 97 -10.49 2.94 13.71
CA TYR A 97 -9.46 2.95 14.74
C TYR A 97 -8.85 1.56 14.92
N SER A 98 -7.67 1.55 15.51
CA SER A 98 -7.00 0.36 16.05
C SER A 98 -6.58 0.68 17.48
N GLN A 99 -6.84 -0.25 18.40
CA GLN A 99 -6.43 -0.12 19.79
C GLN A 99 -5.83 -1.42 20.29
N CYS A 100 -4.71 -1.33 20.99
CA CYS A 100 -4.02 -2.48 21.57
C CYS A 100 -4.00 -2.35 23.08
N PHE A 101 -4.44 -3.40 23.78
CA PHE A 101 -4.40 -3.49 25.24
C PHE A 101 -3.46 -4.60 25.67
N GLN A 102 -2.71 -4.37 26.72
CA GLN A 102 -2.03 -5.42 27.47
C GLN A 102 -2.62 -5.46 28.87
N LEU A 103 -3.29 -6.56 29.20
CA LEU A 103 -3.83 -6.84 30.50
C LEU A 103 -2.83 -7.63 31.32
N LEU A 104 -2.66 -7.25 32.59
CA LEU A 104 -1.90 -8.02 33.57
C LEU A 104 -2.81 -8.40 34.74
N PRO A 105 -2.59 -9.57 35.37
CA PRO A 105 -3.32 -9.95 36.57
C PRO A 105 -2.96 -9.04 37.74
N ASP A 106 -3.93 -8.68 38.57
CA ASP A 106 -3.72 -7.83 39.76
C ASP A 106 -3.35 -8.62 41.02
N GLY A 107 -3.25 -9.95 40.92
CA GLY A 107 -2.98 -10.86 42.04
C GLY A 107 -4.20 -11.21 42.89
N ALA A 108 -5.32 -10.51 42.74
CA ALA A 108 -6.60 -10.77 43.41
C ALA A 108 -7.60 -11.54 42.52
N GLY A 109 -7.16 -12.01 41.35
CA GLY A 109 -7.98 -12.73 40.37
C GLY A 109 -8.67 -11.82 39.35
N SER A 110 -8.35 -10.51 39.34
CA SER A 110 -8.81 -9.57 38.33
C SER A 110 -7.66 -9.16 37.40
N TYR A 111 -7.98 -8.35 36.39
CA TYR A 111 -7.03 -7.80 35.43
C TYR A 111 -7.06 -6.28 35.45
N PHE A 112 -5.92 -5.67 35.14
CA PHE A 112 -5.80 -4.24 34.88
C PHE A 112 -5.05 -3.99 33.57
N ILE A 113 -5.24 -2.80 33.00
CA ILE A 113 -4.61 -2.39 31.76
C ILE A 113 -3.20 -1.88 32.08
N PHE A 114 -2.17 -2.61 31.65
CA PHE A 114 -0.79 -2.19 31.78
C PHE A 114 -0.37 -1.27 30.62
N ASN A 115 -0.67 -1.67 29.38
CA ASN A 115 -0.45 -0.84 28.19
C ASN A 115 -1.75 -0.64 27.42
N ASP A 116 -1.98 0.59 26.96
CA ASP A 116 -3.08 0.99 26.09
C ASP A 116 -2.53 1.86 24.96
N ILE A 117 -2.70 1.44 23.71
CA ILE A 117 -2.21 2.17 22.53
C ILE A 117 -3.37 2.36 21.57
N PHE A 118 -3.78 3.61 21.36
CA PHE A 118 -4.89 3.98 20.49
C PHE A 118 -4.40 4.81 19.28
N LYS A 119 -4.87 4.41 18.10
CA LYS A 119 -4.66 5.15 16.83
C LYS A 119 -5.92 5.16 15.96
N LEU A 120 -6.26 6.33 15.46
CA LEU A 120 -7.16 6.52 14.33
C LEU A 120 -6.48 6.05 13.04
N VAL A 121 -7.26 5.34 12.24
CA VAL A 121 -6.88 4.83 10.92
C VAL A 121 -7.56 5.70 9.88
N PHE A 122 -6.80 6.65 9.34
CA PHE A 122 -7.29 7.52 8.27
C PHE A 122 -7.23 6.79 6.94
N VAL A 123 -8.36 6.68 6.26
CA VAL A 123 -8.38 6.33 4.84
C VAL A 123 -7.83 7.53 4.07
N SER A 124 -6.79 7.32 3.27
CA SER A 124 -6.31 8.34 2.34
C SER A 124 -7.41 8.63 1.33
N GLN A 125 -8.18 9.70 1.57
CA GLN A 125 -9.10 10.27 0.61
C GLN A 125 -8.24 10.80 -0.53
N LYS A 126 -8.21 10.10 -1.67
CA LYS A 126 -7.64 10.66 -2.90
C LYS A 126 -8.44 11.93 -3.20
N SER A 127 -7.84 13.08 -2.96
CA SER A 127 -8.41 14.38 -3.33
C SER A 127 -8.88 14.30 -4.78
N GLY A 128 -10.16 14.64 -5.02
CA GLY A 128 -10.81 14.50 -6.31
C GLY A 128 -9.90 14.93 -7.46
N PHE A 129 -9.55 13.96 -8.30
CA PHE A 129 -8.79 14.20 -9.50
C PHE A 129 -9.65 15.03 -10.46
N ASN A 130 -9.30 16.29 -10.67
CA ASN A 130 -9.94 17.15 -11.67
C ASN A 130 -9.38 16.77 -13.05
N PRO A 131 -10.18 16.21 -13.97
CA PRO A 131 -9.67 15.63 -15.23
C PRO A 131 -9.18 16.66 -16.27
N LYS A 132 -9.13 17.96 -15.94
CA LYS A 132 -8.69 19.01 -16.88
C LYS A 132 -7.17 19.17 -17.02
N TYR A 133 -6.36 18.49 -16.22
CA TYR A 133 -4.90 18.52 -16.35
C TYR A 133 -4.34 17.10 -16.37
N ILE A 134 -4.38 16.46 -17.54
CA ILE A 134 -3.72 15.17 -17.78
C ILE A 134 -2.37 15.47 -18.45
N ALA A 135 -1.29 15.40 -17.69
CA ALA A 135 0.02 15.09 -18.26
C ALA A 135 0.22 13.57 -18.19
N PRO A 136 0.70 12.91 -19.25
CA PRO A 136 0.93 11.48 -19.24
C PRO A 136 2.34 11.21 -18.72
N GLU A 137 2.50 10.80 -17.47
CA GLU A 137 3.70 10.04 -17.09
C GLU A 137 3.44 9.15 -15.88
N LEU A 138 3.72 7.86 -16.08
CA LEU A 138 3.77 6.84 -15.07
C LEU A 138 5.12 6.99 -14.34
N VAL A 139 5.13 7.56 -13.14
CA VAL A 139 6.31 7.53 -12.26
C VAL A 139 5.90 6.96 -10.90
N ILE A 140 6.68 5.97 -10.49
CA ILE A 140 6.57 5.18 -9.27
C ILE A 140 6.62 6.11 -8.06
N PHE A 141 5.58 6.12 -7.22
CA PHE A 141 5.63 6.80 -5.93
C PHE A 141 6.30 5.88 -4.90
N TYR A 142 7.62 6.07 -4.71
CA TYR A 142 8.17 6.03 -3.36
C TYR A 142 7.50 7.16 -2.57
N GLN A 143 6.82 6.84 -1.47
CA GLN A 143 6.22 7.86 -0.62
C GLN A 143 7.30 8.43 0.31
N GLU A 144 7.80 9.62 -0.03
CA GLU A 144 8.61 10.44 0.87
C GLU A 144 7.81 10.82 2.15
N PRO A 145 8.48 10.97 3.31
CA PRO A 145 7.86 11.48 4.53
C PRO A 145 7.48 12.97 4.35
N LYS A 146 6.31 13.34 4.90
CA LYS A 146 5.72 14.67 4.74
C LYS A 146 6.65 15.81 5.18
N GLN A 147 6.70 16.80 4.30
CA GLN A 147 7.36 18.10 4.38
C GLN A 147 6.94 18.92 5.62
N TYR A 148 7.88 19.20 6.52
CA TYR A 148 7.76 20.22 7.57
C TYR A 148 7.71 21.63 6.92
N HIS A 149 6.92 22.53 7.51
CA HIS A 149 6.72 23.89 7.04
C HIS A 149 8.05 24.65 6.88
N ARG A 150 8.29 25.17 5.68
CA ARG A 150 9.43 26.02 5.33
C ARG A 150 9.14 27.46 5.77
N TYR A 151 9.80 27.94 6.81
CA TYR A 151 10.00 29.38 7.01
C TYR A 151 10.83 29.94 5.84
N PRO A 152 10.55 31.16 5.34
CA PRO A 152 11.42 31.78 4.36
C PRO A 152 12.70 32.24 5.07
N ILE A 153 13.72 31.39 5.07
CA ILE A 153 15.07 31.80 5.41
C ILE A 153 15.64 32.50 4.18
N ALA A 154 15.64 33.83 4.20
CA ALA A 154 16.45 34.61 3.30
C ALA A 154 17.92 34.27 3.58
N PHE A 155 18.61 33.65 2.63
CA PHE A 155 20.06 33.56 2.66
C PHE A 155 20.62 34.98 2.50
N LYS A 156 20.98 35.60 3.62
CA LYS A 156 21.93 36.71 3.62
C LYS A 156 23.31 36.07 3.49
N GLU A 157 24.05 36.44 2.45
CA GLU A 157 25.46 36.06 2.32
C GLU A 157 26.20 36.46 3.60
N ILE A 158 26.75 35.45 4.29
CA ILE A 158 27.55 35.65 5.49
C ILE A 158 28.95 36.07 5.01
N SER A 159 29.26 37.34 5.21
CA SER A 159 30.62 37.89 5.08
C SER A 159 31.53 37.26 6.14
N ASN A 160 32.83 37.18 5.85
CA ASN A 160 33.89 36.63 6.72
C ASN A 160 34.09 37.35 8.07
N ASP A 161 33.16 38.20 8.52
CA ASP A 161 33.26 38.98 9.76
C ASP A 161 32.53 38.37 10.98
N ASP A 162 31.81 37.25 10.83
CA ASP A 162 30.96 36.71 11.90
C ASP A 162 31.66 35.73 12.87
N ASP A 163 32.99 35.62 12.83
CA ASP A 163 33.81 34.81 13.77
C ASP A 163 33.78 35.29 15.23
N ARG A 164 33.02 36.35 15.57
CA ARG A 164 32.98 36.95 16.92
C ARG A 164 31.78 36.60 17.79
N ARG A 165 30.91 35.67 17.40
CA ARG A 165 29.83 35.20 18.29
C ARG A 165 29.89 33.68 18.42
N GLY A 166 30.77 33.24 19.32
CA GLY A 166 30.77 31.87 19.77
C GLY A 166 29.41 31.48 20.35
N ILE A 167 28.97 30.26 20.04
CA ILE A 167 28.60 29.25 21.04
C ILE A 167 28.30 27.90 20.34
N ARG A 168 29.22 26.96 20.63
CA ARG A 168 29.11 25.50 20.81
C ARG A 168 28.87 24.57 19.60
N HIS A 169 30.01 24.24 18.99
CA HIS A 169 30.29 23.04 18.20
C HIS A 169 30.37 21.76 19.06
N GLU A 170 29.25 21.07 19.33
CA GLU A 170 29.34 19.67 19.81
C GLU A 170 28.35 18.68 19.14
N GLU A 171 27.31 19.15 18.43
CA GLU A 171 26.29 18.22 17.88
C GLU A 171 26.52 17.75 16.43
N PHE A 172 27.53 18.25 15.73
CA PHE A 172 27.76 17.91 14.30
C PHE A 172 28.78 16.80 14.03
N GLN A 173 29.42 16.25 15.07
CA GLN A 173 30.39 15.16 14.89
C GLN A 173 29.76 13.76 14.90
N TYR A 174 28.60 13.57 15.55
CA TYR A 174 27.98 12.25 15.70
C TYR A 174 27.35 11.74 14.39
N ILE A 175 26.70 12.63 13.64
CA ILE A 175 26.07 12.32 12.34
C ILE A 175 27.13 12.04 11.25
N ARG A 176 28.30 12.67 11.36
CA ARG A 176 29.42 12.52 10.41
C ARG A 176 30.23 11.24 10.62
N ALA A 177 30.08 10.57 11.76
CA ALA A 177 30.67 9.27 12.06
C ALA A 177 29.77 8.14 11.54
N MET A 178 28.47 8.20 11.84
CA MET A 178 27.48 7.16 11.48
C MET A 178 27.35 6.95 9.96
N VAL A 179 27.45 8.01 9.16
CA VAL A 179 27.39 7.92 7.69
C VAL A 179 28.70 7.41 7.07
N ARG A 180 29.84 7.57 7.78
CA ARG A 180 31.15 7.14 7.29
C ARG A 180 31.36 5.64 7.45
N ASP A 181 30.88 5.08 8.55
CA ASP A 181 31.06 3.65 8.86
C ASP A 181 30.18 2.77 7.96
N SER A 182 28.94 3.20 7.69
CA SER A 182 28.03 2.48 6.77
C SER A 182 28.52 2.51 5.30
N LEU A 183 29.25 3.56 4.91
CA LEU A 183 29.86 3.65 3.57
C LEU A 183 31.11 2.77 3.43
N LEU A 184 31.88 2.57 4.51
CA LEU A 184 33.08 1.73 4.49
C LEU A 184 32.75 0.24 4.39
N ASP A 185 31.70 -0.22 5.07
CA ASP A 185 31.24 -1.62 4.99
C ASP A 185 30.76 -1.99 3.58
N THR A 186 30.17 -1.02 2.89
CA THR A 186 29.72 -1.19 1.50
C THR A 186 30.90 -1.19 0.51
N LEU A 187 32.02 -0.54 0.86
CA LEU A 187 33.25 -0.52 0.06
C LEU A 187 34.11 -1.77 0.26
N GLN A 188 34.04 -2.45 1.41
CA GLN A 188 34.75 -3.72 1.64
C GLN A 188 34.08 -4.93 0.96
N ALA A 189 32.83 -4.80 0.47
CA ALA A 189 32.10 -5.86 -0.25
C ALA A 189 32.46 -6.00 -1.75
N GLY A 190 33.46 -5.26 -2.25
CA GLY A 190 34.18 -5.61 -3.48
C GLY A 190 33.43 -5.50 -4.82
N LEU A 191 32.27 -4.83 -4.91
CA LEU A 191 31.48 -4.77 -6.16
C LEU A 191 31.70 -3.55 -7.07
N VAL A 192 32.68 -2.67 -6.80
CA VAL A 192 33.03 -1.59 -7.75
C VAL A 192 34.54 -1.31 -7.74
N ARG A 193 35.20 -1.45 -8.91
CA ARG A 193 36.56 -0.97 -9.14
C ARG A 193 36.56 0.57 -9.24
N PRO A 194 37.39 1.31 -8.48
CA PRO A 194 37.47 2.76 -8.61
C PRO A 194 38.52 3.10 -9.65
N GLU A 195 38.10 3.48 -10.86
CA GLU A 195 38.99 4.22 -11.75
C GLU A 195 38.39 5.60 -12.03
N LYS A 196 39.18 6.61 -11.64
CA LYS A 196 39.09 8.04 -12.00
C LYS A 196 38.11 8.87 -11.18
N LEU A 197 38.44 9.00 -9.90
CA LEU A 197 38.25 10.28 -9.20
C LEU A 197 39.42 11.21 -9.57
N ASN A 198 39.11 12.45 -9.94
CA ASN A 198 39.96 13.63 -10.10
C ASN A 198 40.19 14.11 -11.56
N LYS A 199 39.51 15.20 -11.92
CA LYS A 199 40.14 16.49 -12.24
C LYS A 199 39.09 17.60 -12.36
N GLN A 200 39.10 18.48 -11.37
CA GLN A 200 38.67 19.87 -11.52
C GLN A 200 39.50 20.52 -12.63
N THR A 201 38.84 20.95 -13.71
CA THR A 201 39.31 22.08 -14.52
C THR A 201 38.11 22.77 -15.13
N CYS A 202 37.93 24.00 -14.64
CA CYS A 202 37.24 25.16 -15.17
C CYS A 202 36.92 25.20 -16.68
N PHE A 203 35.91 26.02 -17.01
CA PHE A 203 35.81 26.94 -18.17
C PHE A 203 34.69 26.69 -19.23
N ARG A 204 33.80 27.71 -19.31
CA ARG A 204 33.05 28.25 -20.47
C ARG A 204 32.43 27.34 -21.56
N ARG A 205 31.11 27.45 -21.67
CA ARG A 205 30.30 27.86 -22.86
C ARG A 205 30.85 27.55 -24.27
N ALA A 206 30.18 26.62 -24.99
CA ALA A 206 29.89 26.62 -26.45
C ALA A 206 29.12 25.33 -26.78
N SER A 207 27.85 25.34 -27.22
CA SER A 207 27.38 25.44 -28.61
C SER A 207 28.13 24.57 -29.63
N SER A 208 27.35 23.82 -30.41
CA SER A 208 27.62 23.18 -31.72
C SER A 208 27.75 21.65 -31.76
N GLN A 209 26.84 21.08 -32.56
CA GLN A 209 27.00 20.00 -33.53
C GLN A 209 28.28 19.15 -33.46
N GLN A 210 28.08 17.83 -33.64
CA GLN A 210 28.92 16.91 -34.43
C GLN A 210 29.87 15.97 -33.68
N ALA A 211 29.38 14.74 -33.46
CA ALA A 211 30.11 13.47 -33.65
C ALA A 211 29.09 12.33 -33.37
N ARG A 212 28.36 11.82 -34.37
CA ARG A 212 28.76 10.64 -35.17
C ARG A 212 29.70 9.69 -34.43
N ASP A 213 29.16 8.60 -33.88
CA ASP A 213 29.54 7.28 -34.35
C ASP A 213 28.42 6.27 -34.22
N ARG A 214 28.10 5.64 -35.36
CA ARG A 214 27.11 4.58 -35.54
C ARG A 214 27.79 3.24 -35.25
N ILE A 215 27.09 2.34 -34.58
CA ILE A 215 27.09 0.93 -34.96
C ILE A 215 25.66 0.56 -35.30
N SER A 216 25.38 0.55 -36.61
CA SER A 216 24.10 0.15 -37.19
C SER A 216 24.24 -1.24 -37.79
N ILE A 217 23.53 -2.23 -37.25
CA ILE A 217 23.18 -3.45 -37.98
C ILE A 217 21.84 -3.15 -38.67
N ARG A 218 21.91 -2.70 -39.93
CA ARG A 218 20.75 -2.51 -40.82
C ARG A 218 20.47 -3.83 -41.54
N LEU A 219 19.36 -4.49 -41.19
CA LEU A 219 18.66 -5.35 -42.14
C LEU A 219 17.83 -4.45 -43.06
N ALA A 220 18.06 -4.58 -44.36
CA ALA A 220 17.54 -3.71 -45.39
C ALA A 220 16.01 -3.81 -45.51
N PHE A 221 15.30 -2.75 -45.14
CA PHE A 221 13.96 -2.45 -45.63
C PHE A 221 14.02 -1.11 -46.40
N PRO A 222 13.27 -0.97 -47.51
CA PRO A 222 13.32 0.21 -48.35
C PRO A 222 12.94 1.49 -47.59
N TYR A 223 13.70 2.55 -47.86
CA TYR A 223 13.66 3.86 -47.22
C TYR A 223 12.29 4.52 -47.42
N PHE A 224 11.42 4.45 -46.42
CA PHE A 224 10.14 5.15 -46.35
C PHE A 224 10.28 6.32 -45.35
N PRO A 225 9.71 7.52 -45.62
CA PRO A 225 10.02 8.75 -44.89
C PRO A 225 9.76 8.62 -43.37
N GLU A 226 10.82 8.86 -42.60
CA GLU A 226 11.01 8.49 -41.18
C GLU A 226 10.14 9.29 -40.19
N GLY A 227 9.64 10.47 -40.59
CA GLY A 227 8.82 11.32 -39.71
C GLY A 227 7.37 10.87 -39.56
N ARG A 228 6.75 10.29 -40.61
CA ARG A 228 5.33 9.90 -40.57
C ARG A 228 5.09 8.52 -39.94
N ARG A 229 6.15 7.71 -39.85
CA ARG A 229 6.11 6.33 -39.33
C ARG A 229 6.12 6.29 -37.80
N LEU A 230 6.78 7.25 -37.14
CA LEU A 230 6.84 7.35 -35.69
C LEU A 230 5.47 7.73 -35.10
N ASP A 231 4.77 8.69 -35.72
CA ASP A 231 3.45 9.14 -35.27
C ASP A 231 2.38 8.04 -35.46
N MET A 232 2.41 7.31 -36.58
CA MET A 232 1.51 6.17 -36.78
C MET A 232 1.84 4.98 -35.88
N ALA A 233 3.12 4.67 -35.64
CA ALA A 233 3.52 3.60 -34.73
C ALA A 233 3.11 3.92 -33.28
N ASN A 234 3.27 5.16 -32.84
CA ASN A 234 2.82 5.62 -31.53
C ASN A 234 1.30 5.55 -31.39
N GLY A 235 0.55 5.95 -32.43
CA GLY A 235 -0.92 5.80 -32.46
C GLY A 235 -1.39 4.35 -32.40
N LEU A 236 -0.72 3.44 -33.11
CA LEU A 236 -1.03 2.00 -33.08
C LEU A 236 -0.71 1.37 -31.72
N VAL A 237 0.41 1.75 -31.08
CA VAL A 237 0.75 1.29 -29.73
C VAL A 237 -0.30 1.74 -28.71
N ILE A 238 -0.82 2.97 -28.83
CA ILE A 238 -1.93 3.45 -27.99
C ILE A 238 -3.21 2.63 -28.21
N LEU A 239 -3.50 2.24 -29.46
CA LEU A 239 -4.64 1.37 -29.76
C LEU A 239 -4.49 -0.02 -29.10
N PHE A 240 -3.32 -0.63 -29.20
CA PHE A 240 -3.06 -1.95 -28.59
C PHE A 240 -3.07 -1.90 -27.05
N SER A 241 -2.60 -0.81 -26.44
CA SER A 241 -2.67 -0.62 -24.99
C SER A 241 -4.11 -0.43 -24.51
N ALA A 242 -4.94 0.31 -25.25
CA ALA A 242 -6.37 0.41 -24.98
C ALA A 242 -7.08 -0.96 -25.08
N LEU A 243 -6.78 -1.75 -26.12
CA LEU A 243 -7.27 -3.12 -26.26
C LEU A 243 -6.81 -4.02 -25.10
N CYS A 244 -5.56 -3.86 -24.64
CA CYS A 244 -5.03 -4.58 -23.47
C CYS A 244 -5.82 -4.24 -22.20
N LEU A 245 -6.15 -2.97 -21.98
CA LEU A 245 -6.93 -2.55 -20.81
C LEU A 245 -8.36 -3.10 -20.85
N VAL A 246 -9.02 -3.05 -22.00
CA VAL A 246 -10.36 -3.66 -22.17
C VAL A 246 -10.31 -5.16 -21.93
N SER A 247 -9.27 -5.85 -22.42
CA SER A 247 -9.09 -7.28 -22.21
C SER A 247 -8.91 -7.64 -20.73
N SER A 248 -8.21 -6.80 -19.96
CA SER A 248 -8.03 -6.99 -18.50
C SER A 248 -9.37 -6.97 -17.76
N PHE A 249 -10.28 -6.06 -18.13
CA PHE A 249 -11.62 -6.03 -17.56
C PHE A 249 -12.38 -7.32 -17.84
N ILE A 250 -12.33 -7.85 -19.06
CA ILE A 250 -12.98 -9.10 -19.44
C ILE A 250 -12.40 -10.29 -18.65
N ILE A 251 -11.08 -10.35 -18.49
CA ILE A 251 -10.37 -11.40 -17.74
C ILE A 251 -10.86 -11.49 -16.29
N ILE A 252 -11.09 -10.35 -15.64
CA ILE A 252 -11.58 -10.30 -14.26
C ILE A 252 -12.92 -11.02 -14.11
N PHE A 253 -13.87 -10.81 -15.05
CA PHE A 253 -15.17 -11.49 -15.02
C PHE A 253 -15.09 -12.97 -15.39
N ILE A 254 -14.13 -13.35 -16.23
CA ILE A 254 -13.91 -14.76 -16.59
C ILE A 254 -13.29 -15.51 -15.41
N GLU A 255 -12.32 -14.93 -14.71
CA GLU A 255 -11.61 -15.60 -13.62
C GLU A 255 -12.38 -15.61 -12.31
N ILE A 256 -13.18 -14.58 -12.02
CA ILE A 256 -13.87 -14.41 -10.75
C ILE A 256 -15.38 -14.57 -10.95
N PRO A 257 -15.93 -15.80 -10.86
CA PRO A 257 -17.37 -16.05 -11.02
C PRO A 257 -18.22 -15.40 -9.91
N LEU A 258 -17.62 -15.02 -8.77
CA LEU A 258 -18.28 -14.26 -7.71
C LEU A 258 -18.77 -12.88 -8.18
N LEU A 259 -18.08 -12.24 -9.13
CA LEU A 259 -18.46 -10.92 -9.63
C LEU A 259 -19.80 -10.95 -10.38
N LEU A 260 -20.12 -12.05 -11.06
CA LEU A 260 -21.43 -12.23 -11.70
C LEU A 260 -22.57 -12.37 -10.68
N ARG A 261 -22.28 -12.71 -9.41
CA ARG A 261 -23.30 -12.83 -8.35
C ARG A 261 -23.47 -11.55 -7.51
N VAL A 262 -22.42 -10.73 -7.41
CA VAL A 262 -22.43 -9.50 -6.59
C VAL A 262 -22.80 -8.27 -7.42
N CYS A 263 -22.47 -8.26 -8.72
CA CYS A 263 -22.82 -7.14 -9.59
C CYS A 263 -24.25 -7.31 -10.14
N PRO A 264 -25.10 -6.25 -10.10
CA PRO A 264 -26.41 -6.25 -10.75
C PRO A 264 -26.21 -6.22 -12.26
N THR A 265 -25.99 -7.39 -12.85
CA THR A 265 -25.75 -7.56 -14.29
C THR A 265 -27.02 -8.01 -14.99
N SER A 266 -27.11 -7.74 -16.29
CA SER A 266 -28.24 -8.14 -17.13
C SER A 266 -28.28 -9.67 -17.29
N SER A 267 -29.47 -10.28 -17.30
CA SER A 267 -29.65 -11.71 -17.57
C SER A 267 -29.03 -12.15 -18.91
N THR A 268 -29.03 -11.26 -19.91
CA THR A 268 -28.37 -11.48 -21.20
C THR A 268 -26.85 -11.52 -21.10
N PHE A 269 -26.27 -10.76 -20.18
CA PHE A 269 -24.83 -10.74 -19.91
C PHE A 269 -24.40 -12.00 -19.16
N ASP A 270 -25.20 -12.45 -18.20
CA ASP A 270 -24.95 -13.70 -17.48
C ASP A 270 -24.95 -14.93 -18.39
N GLU A 271 -25.92 -15.01 -19.30
CA GLU A 271 -25.98 -16.08 -20.29
C GLU A 271 -24.79 -16.06 -21.25
N PHE A 272 -24.34 -14.87 -21.64
CA PHE A 272 -23.13 -14.71 -22.45
C PHE A 272 -21.89 -15.18 -21.67
N MET A 273 -21.72 -14.74 -20.44
CA MET A 273 -20.56 -15.09 -19.60
C MET A 273 -20.48 -16.59 -19.28
N ARG A 274 -21.63 -17.27 -19.13
CA ARG A 274 -21.68 -18.72 -18.94
C ARG A 274 -21.07 -19.51 -20.10
N ARG A 275 -21.05 -18.96 -21.32
CA ARG A 275 -20.42 -19.61 -22.49
C ARG A 275 -18.89 -19.70 -22.37
N PHE A 276 -18.28 -18.87 -21.53
CA PHE A 276 -16.82 -18.83 -21.30
C PHE A 276 -16.38 -19.60 -20.04
N SER A 277 -17.27 -20.43 -19.48
CA SER A 277 -16.98 -21.21 -18.27
C SER A 277 -16.14 -22.46 -18.51
N THR A 278 -16.08 -22.96 -19.76
CA THR A 278 -15.33 -24.17 -20.09
C THR A 278 -13.83 -23.87 -20.25
N ASN A 279 -12.99 -24.84 -19.87
CA ASN A 279 -11.52 -24.69 -19.98
C ASN A 279 -11.06 -24.45 -21.42
N TYR A 280 -11.74 -25.04 -22.41
CA TYR A 280 -11.44 -24.80 -23.82
C TYR A 280 -11.78 -23.38 -24.28
N MET A 281 -12.92 -22.82 -23.85
CA MET A 281 -13.29 -21.45 -24.20
C MET A 281 -12.39 -20.43 -23.51
N ARG A 282 -11.95 -20.71 -22.27
CA ARG A 282 -10.93 -19.92 -21.58
C ARG A 282 -9.60 -19.99 -22.32
N ALA A 283 -9.13 -21.17 -22.70
CA ALA A 283 -7.90 -21.32 -23.48
C ALA A 283 -7.96 -20.51 -24.78
N LEU A 284 -9.08 -20.57 -25.50
CA LEU A 284 -9.28 -19.83 -26.75
C LEU A 284 -9.24 -18.32 -26.54
N ILE A 285 -9.96 -17.78 -25.55
CA ILE A 285 -10.00 -16.33 -25.34
C ILE A 285 -8.63 -15.79 -24.91
N TYR A 286 -7.92 -16.50 -24.01
CA TYR A 286 -6.56 -16.14 -23.61
C TYR A 286 -5.58 -16.20 -24.80
N PHE A 287 -5.74 -17.19 -25.67
CA PHE A 287 -4.94 -17.30 -26.89
C PHE A 287 -5.19 -16.14 -27.86
N VAL A 288 -6.45 -15.76 -28.10
CA VAL A 288 -6.81 -14.63 -28.97
C VAL A 288 -6.25 -13.32 -28.41
N MET A 289 -6.40 -13.07 -27.10
CA MET A 289 -5.86 -11.88 -26.45
C MET A 289 -4.33 -11.87 -26.51
N ALA A 290 -3.67 -13.01 -26.29
CA ALA A 290 -2.23 -13.15 -26.43
C ALA A 290 -1.76 -12.85 -27.87
N ALA A 291 -2.44 -13.39 -28.88
CA ALA A 291 -2.12 -13.18 -30.29
C ALA A 291 -2.21 -11.69 -30.67
N ILE A 292 -3.24 -10.98 -30.19
CA ILE A 292 -3.37 -9.52 -30.37
C ILE A 292 -2.15 -8.79 -29.79
N GLN A 293 -1.68 -9.18 -28.60
CA GLN A 293 -0.51 -8.55 -28.00
C GLN A 293 0.80 -8.94 -28.69
N TRP A 294 0.94 -10.16 -29.20
CA TRP A 294 2.08 -10.53 -30.05
C TRP A 294 2.14 -9.72 -31.35
N ILE A 295 0.99 -9.42 -31.97
CA ILE A 295 0.92 -8.56 -33.16
C ILE A 295 1.37 -7.13 -32.83
N SER A 296 1.07 -6.63 -31.62
CA SER A 296 1.50 -5.29 -31.19
C SER A 296 3.03 -5.12 -31.18
N ILE A 297 3.77 -6.18 -30.85
CA ILE A 297 5.24 -6.18 -30.79
C ILE A 297 5.86 -6.03 -32.18
N ALA A 298 5.16 -6.48 -33.24
CA ALA A 298 5.60 -6.29 -34.62
C ALA A 298 5.59 -4.81 -35.04
N VAL A 299 4.81 -3.97 -34.36
CA VAL A 299 4.77 -2.52 -34.58
C VAL A 299 5.84 -1.79 -33.74
N GLY A 300 6.11 -2.25 -32.52
CA GLY A 300 7.17 -1.72 -31.67
C GLY A 300 7.36 -2.52 -30.37
N VAL A 301 8.61 -2.62 -29.91
CA VAL A 301 8.94 -3.28 -28.64
C VAL A 301 8.51 -2.38 -27.48
N THR A 302 7.55 -2.83 -26.69
CA THR A 302 6.97 -2.09 -25.57
C THR A 302 6.69 -3.04 -24.38
N SER A 303 6.25 -2.51 -23.25
CA SER A 303 5.89 -3.30 -22.07
C SER A 303 4.73 -4.29 -22.30
N LEU A 304 4.00 -4.17 -23.43
CA LEU A 304 2.94 -5.10 -23.86
C LEU A 304 3.46 -6.54 -24.05
N ILE A 305 4.76 -6.73 -24.21
CA ILE A 305 5.39 -8.06 -24.25
C ILE A 305 5.15 -8.86 -22.97
N ALA A 306 5.12 -8.22 -21.80
CA ALA A 306 4.84 -8.90 -20.54
C ALA A 306 3.41 -9.45 -20.53
N ALA A 307 2.44 -8.68 -21.04
CA ALA A 307 1.06 -9.13 -21.18
C ALA A 307 0.95 -10.29 -22.19
N ALA A 308 1.62 -10.18 -23.35
CA ALA A 308 1.63 -11.25 -24.35
C ALA A 308 2.13 -12.59 -23.79
N VAL A 309 3.25 -12.56 -23.05
CA VAL A 309 3.84 -13.77 -22.44
C VAL A 309 2.92 -14.37 -21.39
N LEU A 310 2.42 -13.56 -20.45
CA LEU A 310 1.54 -14.05 -19.38
C LEU A 310 0.23 -14.63 -19.94
N LEU A 311 -0.40 -13.96 -20.90
CA LEU A 311 -1.62 -14.46 -21.55
C LEU A 311 -1.37 -15.78 -22.30
N THR A 312 -0.20 -15.92 -22.94
CA THR A 312 0.19 -17.16 -23.64
C THR A 312 0.37 -18.34 -22.67
N ILE A 313 1.04 -18.11 -21.54
CA ILE A 313 1.21 -19.12 -20.49
C ILE A 313 -0.16 -19.55 -19.95
N THR A 314 -1.04 -18.59 -19.63
CA THR A 314 -2.39 -18.86 -19.13
C THR A 314 -3.22 -19.65 -20.16
N ALA A 315 -3.15 -19.29 -21.44
CA ALA A 315 -3.81 -20.04 -22.51
C ALA A 315 -3.36 -21.51 -22.57
N ALA A 316 -2.04 -21.75 -22.46
CA ALA A 316 -1.47 -23.10 -22.48
C ALA A 316 -1.91 -23.93 -21.26
N LEU A 317 -1.96 -23.31 -20.07
CA LEU A 317 -2.43 -23.97 -18.85
C LEU A 317 -3.91 -24.38 -18.97
N TYR A 318 -4.77 -23.50 -19.48
CA TYR A 318 -6.18 -23.82 -19.70
C TYR A 318 -6.39 -24.88 -20.79
N ALA A 319 -5.60 -24.83 -21.87
CA ALA A 319 -5.64 -25.86 -22.91
C ALA A 319 -5.24 -27.23 -22.34
N ALA A 320 -4.17 -27.28 -21.55
CA ALA A 320 -3.72 -28.51 -20.88
C ALA A 320 -4.77 -29.04 -19.89
N ALA A 321 -5.44 -28.18 -19.13
CA ALA A 321 -6.53 -28.55 -18.24
C ALA A 321 -7.74 -29.11 -19.01
N GLY A 322 -8.08 -28.49 -20.16
CA GLY A 322 -9.11 -28.96 -21.08
C GLY A 322 -8.81 -30.34 -21.63
N LEU A 323 -7.59 -30.55 -22.15
CA LEU A 323 -7.13 -31.84 -22.67
C LEU A 323 -7.15 -32.96 -21.61
N LYS A 324 -6.94 -32.61 -20.34
CA LYS A 324 -7.02 -33.55 -19.21
C LYS A 324 -8.44 -33.78 -18.69
N GLY A 325 -9.46 -33.17 -19.30
CA GLY A 325 -10.86 -33.28 -18.86
C GLY A 325 -11.11 -32.75 -17.45
N GLN A 326 -10.22 -31.91 -16.93
CA GLN A 326 -10.37 -31.37 -15.58
C GLN A 326 -11.50 -30.34 -15.57
N ALA A 327 -12.29 -30.32 -14.50
CA ALA A 327 -13.27 -29.25 -14.28
C ALA A 327 -12.56 -27.96 -13.83
N PHE A 328 -13.09 -26.80 -14.20
CA PHE A 328 -12.61 -25.52 -13.68
C PHE A 328 -12.71 -25.51 -12.15
N THR A 329 -11.57 -25.40 -11.48
CA THR A 329 -11.50 -25.35 -10.01
C THR A 329 -11.18 -23.92 -9.60
N GLY A 330 -12.23 -23.15 -9.28
CA GLY A 330 -12.08 -21.80 -8.74
C GLY A 330 -11.51 -21.80 -7.32
N SER A 331 -10.80 -20.72 -6.96
CA SER A 331 -10.29 -20.57 -5.59
C SER A 331 -11.42 -20.60 -4.57
N LYS A 332 -11.24 -21.37 -3.48
CA LYS A 332 -12.20 -21.44 -2.37
C LYS A 332 -12.47 -20.07 -1.73
N THR A 333 -11.58 -19.10 -1.90
CA THR A 333 -11.70 -17.73 -1.38
C THR A 333 -12.44 -16.76 -2.30
N LEU A 334 -12.59 -17.07 -3.60
CA LEU A 334 -13.15 -16.16 -4.62
C LEU A 334 -14.34 -16.75 -5.38
N GLY A 335 -15.04 -17.73 -4.78
CA GLY A 335 -16.27 -18.31 -5.34
C GLY A 335 -16.16 -19.75 -5.87
N GLY A 336 -15.11 -20.51 -5.50
CA GLY A 336 -15.05 -21.95 -5.71
C GLY A 336 -16.15 -22.73 -4.95
N GLN A 337 -16.28 -24.03 -5.22
CA GLN A 337 -17.38 -24.90 -4.75
C GLN A 337 -17.75 -24.78 -3.25
N GLY A 338 -16.83 -24.33 -2.39
CA GLY A 338 -17.10 -24.12 -0.95
C GLY A 338 -17.97 -22.90 -0.61
N VAL A 339 -17.93 -21.82 -1.38
CA VAL A 339 -18.75 -20.61 -1.09
C VAL A 339 -20.19 -20.77 -1.62
N ALA A 340 -20.39 -21.59 -2.65
CA ALA A 340 -21.69 -21.81 -3.27
C ALA A 340 -22.65 -22.69 -2.45
N GLN A 341 -22.18 -23.38 -1.40
CA GLN A 341 -23.00 -24.25 -0.53
C GLN A 341 -23.28 -23.63 0.85
N MET A 342 -22.69 -22.48 1.18
CA MET A 342 -22.83 -21.84 2.51
C MET A 342 -23.72 -20.60 2.51
N ILE A 343 -24.43 -20.30 1.42
CA ILE A 343 -25.45 -19.26 1.37
C ILE A 343 -26.76 -19.95 0.99
N VAL A 344 -27.48 -20.42 2.02
CA VAL A 344 -28.93 -20.68 1.96
C VAL A 344 -29.63 -19.40 2.38
#